data_AF-A0A1T8KR89-F1
#
_entry.id   AF-A0A1T8KR89-F1
#
_cell.length_a   1.000
_cell.length_b   1.000
_cell.length_c   1.000
_cell.angle_alpha   90.00
_cell.angle_beta   90.00
_cell.angle_gamma   90.00
#
_symmetry.space_group_name_H-M   'P 1'
#
loop_
_entity.id
_entity.type
_entity.pdbx_description
1 polymer ?
#
loop_
_entity_poly.entity_id
_entity_poly.type
_entity_poly.pdbx_seq_one_letter_code
_entity_poly.pdbx_strand_id
1 'polypeptide(L)'
;MAIQVPQTRQSLADAWKALGNWIGSATAAPGTSQTPSNESTGGGYARAQTTWTSGSGGAVNGSAVTIPVPASTINYAILASAAAVGAANMIDNCAVTQAIFSTAGNLVLTPSLGVA
;
A
#
# COMPACT_ATOMS: atom_id res chain seq x y z
N MET A 1 -5.11 23.26 13.51
CA MET A 1 -3.80 23.83 13.13
C MET A 1 -3.14 22.87 12.16
N ALA A 2 -2.74 23.32 10.97
CA ALA A 2 -1.97 22.49 10.04
C ALA A 2 -0.50 22.42 10.50
N ILE A 3 0.18 21.30 10.25
CA ILE A 3 1.57 21.13 10.68
C ILE A 3 2.48 22.02 9.83
N GLN A 4 3.06 23.05 10.43
CA GLN A 4 3.93 23.99 9.72
C GLN A 4 5.40 23.53 9.70
N VAL A 5 5.82 22.77 10.71
CA VAL A 5 7.22 22.37 10.90
C VAL A 5 7.53 21.11 10.07
N PRO A 6 8.43 21.18 9.06
CA PRO A 6 8.75 20.02 8.21
C PRO A 6 9.27 18.81 8.99
N GLN A 7 10.01 19.04 10.08
CA GLN A 7 10.53 17.99 10.95
C GLN A 7 9.39 17.24 11.65
N THR A 8 8.35 17.93 12.10
CA THR A 8 7.17 17.27 12.69
C THR A 8 6.45 16.40 11.67
N ARG A 9 6.28 16.88 10.42
CA ARG A 9 5.72 16.06 9.34
C ARG A 9 6.59 14.84 9.06
N GLN A 10 7.91 15.01 9.07
CA GLN A 10 8.85 13.90 8.87
C GLN A 10 8.76 12.87 9.99
N SER A 11 8.73 13.28 11.26
CA SER A 11 8.60 12.35 12.39
C SER A 11 7.31 11.52 12.32
N LEU A 12 6.20 12.12 11.87
CA LEU A 12 4.95 11.38 11.68
C LEU A 12 5.03 10.41 10.50
N ALA A 13 5.63 10.82 9.38
CA ALA A 13 5.83 9.94 8.24
C ALA A 13 6.75 8.75 8.59
N ASP A 14 7.77 8.99 9.42
CA ASP A 14 8.68 7.97 9.93
C ASP A 14 8.00 7.02 10.94
N ALA A 15 7.05 7.52 11.73
CA ALA A 15 6.21 6.67 12.56
C ALA A 15 5.26 5.81 11.71
N TRP A 16 4.66 6.39 10.66
CA TRP A 16 3.75 5.68 9.76
C TRP A 16 4.46 4.53 9.02
N LYS A 17 5.65 4.76 8.45
CA LYS A 17 6.39 3.69 7.77
C LYS A 17 6.78 2.53 8.70
N ALA A 18 6.88 2.77 10.01
CA ALA A 18 7.23 1.76 10.99
C ALA A 18 6.05 0.82 11.30
N LEU A 19 4.82 1.19 10.94
CA LEU A 19 3.63 0.36 11.16
C LEU A 19 3.61 -0.88 10.26
N GLY A 20 4.20 -0.80 9.07
CA GLY A 20 4.24 -1.92 8.13
C GLY A 20 4.85 -1.58 6.78
N ASN A 21 5.14 -2.63 6.02
CA ASN A 21 5.78 -2.52 4.72
C ASN A 21 5.30 -3.57 3.72
N TRP A 22 4.12 -4.14 3.93
CA TRP A 22 3.51 -5.09 3.01
C TRP A 22 2.51 -4.38 2.11
N ILE A 23 2.71 -4.52 0.80
CA ILE A 23 1.88 -3.89 -0.23
C ILE A 23 0.97 -4.94 -0.85
N GLY A 24 -0.32 -4.65 -0.84
CA GLY A 24 -1.36 -5.43 -1.50
C GLY A 24 -2.07 -4.65 -2.60
N SER A 25 -3.01 -5.32 -3.26
CA SER A 25 -3.88 -4.74 -4.29
C SER A 25 -5.34 -5.09 -4.00
N ALA A 26 -6.26 -4.25 -4.45
CA ALA A 26 -7.69 -4.49 -4.32
C ALA A 26 -8.44 -4.06 -5.58
N THR A 27 -9.53 -4.77 -5.86
CA THR A 27 -10.36 -4.57 -7.05
C THR A 27 -11.39 -3.47 -6.88
N ALA A 28 -11.74 -3.15 -5.65
CA ALA A 28 -12.59 -2.02 -5.26
C ALA A 28 -12.08 -1.43 -3.94
N ALA A 29 -12.79 -0.43 -3.40
CA ALA A 29 -12.38 0.24 -2.17
C ALA A 29 -12.18 -0.75 -1.01
N PRO A 30 -11.01 -0.74 -0.33
CA PRO A 30 -10.77 -1.59 0.84
C PRO A 30 -11.53 -1.20 2.10
N GLY A 31 -12.01 0.06 2.17
CA GLY A 31 -12.68 0.62 3.33
C GLY A 31 -11.69 1.15 4.37
N THR A 32 -12.17 1.32 5.61
CA THR A 32 -11.41 1.94 6.71
C THR A 32 -11.18 1.00 7.90
N SER A 33 -11.57 -0.28 7.77
CA SER A 33 -11.32 -1.32 8.78
C SER A 33 -9.90 -1.87 8.63
N GLN A 34 -9.35 -2.51 9.68
CA GLN A 34 -8.08 -3.23 9.56
C GLN A 34 -8.21 -4.51 8.69
N THR A 35 -9.42 -5.00 8.44
CA THR A 35 -9.65 -6.07 7.47
C THR A 35 -10.04 -5.45 6.12
N PRO A 36 -9.19 -5.52 5.08
CA PRO A 36 -9.49 -4.90 3.79
C PRO A 36 -10.62 -5.65 3.09
N SER A 37 -11.66 -4.91 2.69
CA SER A 37 -12.65 -5.44 1.74
C SER A 37 -12.03 -5.51 0.34
N ASN A 38 -12.47 -6.45 -0.50
CA ASN A 38 -12.09 -6.50 -1.93
C ASN A 38 -10.57 -6.62 -2.20
N GLU A 39 -9.77 -7.03 -1.21
CA GLU A 39 -8.38 -7.39 -1.46
C GLU A 39 -8.33 -8.51 -2.51
N SER A 40 -7.39 -8.41 -3.45
CA SER A 40 -7.18 -9.42 -4.48
C SER A 40 -6.97 -10.80 -3.85
N THR A 41 -7.50 -11.84 -4.50
CA THR A 41 -7.38 -13.23 -4.05
C THR A 41 -7.23 -14.18 -5.23
N GLY A 42 -6.65 -15.36 -4.99
CA GLY A 42 -6.43 -16.36 -6.04
C GLY A 42 -5.29 -16.00 -7.01
N GLY A 43 -5.07 -16.84 -8.03
CA GLY A 43 -4.07 -16.58 -9.10
C GLY A 43 -2.62 -16.46 -8.63
N GLY A 44 -2.28 -16.97 -7.43
CA GLY A 44 -0.96 -16.81 -6.83
C GLY A 44 -0.73 -15.46 -6.15
N TYR A 45 -1.78 -14.64 -5.98
CA TYR A 45 -1.67 -13.35 -5.30
C TYR A 45 -1.09 -13.48 -3.89
N ALA A 46 -0.07 -12.68 -3.65
CA ALA A 46 0.54 -12.47 -2.35
C ALA A 46 0.95 -11.01 -2.23
N ARG A 47 0.87 -10.46 -1.02
CA ARG A 47 1.43 -9.13 -0.73
C ARG A 47 2.94 -9.17 -0.92
N ALA A 48 3.50 -8.07 -1.42
CA ALA A 48 4.94 -7.93 -1.62
C ALA A 48 5.51 -6.89 -0.64
N GLN A 49 6.72 -7.14 -0.14
CA GLN A 49 7.35 -6.28 0.84
C GLN A 49 8.12 -5.14 0.16
N THR A 50 7.88 -3.90 0.59
CA THR A 50 8.67 -2.74 0.18
C THR A 50 9.74 -2.39 1.22
N THR A 51 10.80 -1.71 0.80
CA THR A 51 11.78 -1.09 1.69
C THR A 51 11.54 0.41 1.76
N TRP A 52 11.26 0.93 2.95
CA TRP A 52 11.02 2.36 3.17
C TRP A 52 12.31 3.13 3.41
N THR A 53 12.47 4.23 2.68
CA THR A 53 13.57 5.21 2.85
C THR A 53 12.98 6.56 3.23
N SER A 54 13.42 7.11 4.37
CA SER A 54 13.00 8.45 4.80
C SER A 54 13.50 9.51 3.82
N GLY A 55 12.61 10.40 3.41
CA GLY A 55 12.97 11.65 2.76
C GLY A 55 13.06 12.78 3.78
N SER A 56 12.55 13.94 3.38
CA SER A 56 12.41 15.11 4.24
C SER A 56 11.03 15.72 4.06
N GLY A 57 10.60 16.53 5.03
CA GLY A 57 9.33 17.26 4.93
C GLY A 57 8.10 16.37 4.84
N GLY A 58 8.11 15.21 5.51
CA GLY A 58 6.96 14.31 5.58
C GLY A 58 6.89 13.26 4.46
N ALA A 59 7.95 13.11 3.67
CA ALA A 59 8.01 12.13 2.60
C ALA A 59 8.75 10.85 3.05
N VAL A 60 8.22 9.69 2.66
CA VAL A 60 8.88 8.39 2.75
C VAL A 60 8.67 7.65 1.43
N ASN A 61 9.75 7.14 0.84
CA ASN A 61 9.72 6.47 -0.46
C ASN A 61 9.93 4.97 -0.29
N GLY A 62 9.10 4.16 -0.94
CA GLY A 62 9.26 2.70 -0.97
C GLY A 62 9.98 2.23 -2.22
N SER A 63 10.65 1.08 -2.13
CA SER A 63 11.12 0.35 -3.30
C SER A 63 9.94 -0.18 -4.12
N ALA A 64 10.13 -0.27 -5.45
CA ALA A 64 9.16 -0.95 -6.31
C ALA A 64 8.92 -2.39 -5.85
N VAL A 65 7.67 -2.82 -5.91
CA VAL A 65 7.22 -4.16 -5.57
C VAL A 65 6.47 -4.78 -6.74
N THR A 66 6.67 -6.07 -6.94
CA THR A 66 5.97 -6.84 -7.98
C THR A 66 5.00 -7.79 -7.30
N ILE A 67 3.72 -7.65 -7.64
CA ILE A 67 2.62 -8.41 -7.04
C ILE A 67 1.97 -9.25 -8.14
N PRO A 68 2.00 -10.59 -8.05
CA PRO A 68 1.22 -11.43 -8.95
C PRO A 68 -0.27 -11.18 -8.70
N VAL A 69 -1.05 -10.98 -9.76
CA VAL A 69 -2.49 -10.75 -9.68
C VAL A 69 -3.24 -11.66 -10.66
N PRO A 70 -4.43 -12.16 -10.30
CA PRO A 70 -5.30 -12.85 -11.23
C PRO A 70 -5.86 -11.89 -12.29
N ALA A 71 -6.53 -12.43 -13.31
CA ALA A 71 -7.32 -11.64 -14.23
C ALA A 71 -8.36 -10.82 -13.45
N SER A 72 -8.19 -9.51 -13.42
CA SER A 72 -8.96 -8.59 -12.58
C SER A 72 -8.72 -7.14 -12.98
N THR A 73 -9.56 -6.25 -12.47
CA THR A 73 -9.33 -4.80 -12.53
C THR A 73 -8.87 -4.34 -11.16
N ILE A 74 -7.66 -3.80 -11.07
CA ILE A 74 -7.07 -3.28 -9.84
C ILE A 74 -7.31 -1.77 -9.80
N ASN A 75 -7.90 -1.28 -8.71
CA ASN A 75 -8.21 0.13 -8.50
C ASN A 75 -7.56 0.71 -7.24
N TYR A 76 -7.11 -0.14 -6.31
CA TYR A 76 -6.54 0.29 -5.04
C TYR A 76 -5.27 -0.50 -4.68
N ALA A 77 -4.40 0.15 -3.92
CA ALA A 77 -3.28 -0.48 -3.23
C ALA A 77 -3.53 -0.48 -1.71
N ILE A 78 -3.00 -1.50 -1.02
CA ILE A 78 -3.14 -1.68 0.43
C ILE A 78 -1.75 -1.60 1.06
N LEU A 79 -1.63 -0.92 2.20
CA LEU A 79 -0.51 -1.02 3.11
C LEU A 79 -0.91 -1.86 4.32
N ALA A 80 -0.10 -2.85 4.68
CA ALA A 80 -0.35 -3.74 5.80
C ALA A 80 0.90 -4.04 6.65
N SER A 81 0.67 -4.48 7.88
CA SER A 81 1.73 -4.83 8.84
C SER A 81 2.28 -6.25 8.65
N ALA A 82 1.58 -7.12 7.91
CA ALA A 82 2.04 -8.49 7.62
C ALA A 82 1.62 -8.99 6.22
N ALA A 83 2.28 -10.06 5.77
CA ALA A 83 2.02 -10.72 4.49
C ALA A 83 0.66 -11.44 4.41
N ALA A 84 0.01 -11.68 5.57
CA ALA A 84 -1.25 -12.40 5.65
C ALA A 84 -2.38 -11.64 4.95
N VAL A 85 -2.78 -12.12 3.77
CA VAL A 85 -3.87 -11.59 2.93
C VAL A 85 -5.21 -11.71 3.65
N GLY A 86 -6.05 -10.68 3.58
CA GLY A 86 -7.39 -10.65 4.17
C GLY A 86 -7.44 -10.65 5.70
N ALA A 87 -6.31 -10.59 6.39
CA ALA A 87 -6.27 -10.50 7.85
C ALA A 87 -6.56 -9.07 8.35
N ALA A 88 -6.87 -8.95 9.65
CA ALA A 88 -7.05 -7.67 10.34
C ALA A 88 -5.67 -6.99 10.60
N ASN A 89 -5.02 -6.55 9.53
CA ASN A 89 -3.67 -5.98 9.55
C ASN A 89 -3.44 -4.89 8.49
N MET A 90 -4.48 -4.43 7.80
CA MET A 90 -4.42 -3.24 6.96
C MET A 90 -4.18 -2.02 7.83
N ILE A 91 -3.18 -1.23 7.44
CA ILE A 91 -2.83 0.05 8.06
C ILE A 91 -3.53 1.17 7.31
N ASP A 92 -3.44 1.14 5.97
CA ASP A 92 -4.03 2.16 5.12
C ASP A 92 -4.22 1.64 3.67
N ASN A 93 -4.87 2.42 2.82
CA ASN A 93 -5.01 2.16 1.40
C ASN A 93 -5.06 3.46 0.58
N CYS A 94 -4.82 3.34 -0.71
CA CYS A 94 -5.01 4.46 -1.64
C CYS A 94 -5.54 3.97 -2.98
N ALA A 95 -6.20 4.86 -3.71
CA ALA A 95 -6.54 4.61 -5.11
C ALA A 95 -5.27 4.63 -5.97
N VAL A 96 -5.22 3.78 -6.98
CA VAL A 96 -4.16 3.76 -7.99
C VAL A 96 -4.75 4.04 -9.37
N THR A 97 -3.88 4.37 -10.33
CA THR A 97 -4.28 4.34 -11.74
C THR A 97 -4.75 2.93 -12.07
N GLN A 98 -5.96 2.84 -12.63
CA GLN A 98 -6.58 1.55 -12.93
C GLN A 98 -5.67 0.67 -13.81
N ALA A 99 -5.49 -0.57 -13.39
CA ALA A 99 -4.79 -1.59 -14.17
C ALA A 99 -5.74 -2.76 -14.45
N ILE A 100 -5.92 -3.09 -15.73
CA ILE A 100 -6.82 -4.16 -16.17
C ILE A 100 -5.99 -5.34 -16.67
N PHE A 101 -6.24 -6.51 -16.09
CA PHE A 101 -5.59 -7.76 -16.43
C PHE A 101 -6.64 -8.72 -17.00
N SER A 102 -6.59 -8.99 -18.31
CA SER A 102 -7.46 -10.00 -18.96
C SER A 102 -7.02 -11.43 -18.69
N THR A 103 -5.78 -11.62 -18.23
CA THR A 103 -5.18 -12.87 -17.78
C THR A 103 -4.34 -12.59 -16.54
N ALA A 104 -3.93 -13.62 -15.78
CA ALA A 104 -3.00 -13.43 -14.67
C ALA A 104 -1.71 -12.70 -15.13
N GLY A 105 -1.17 -11.84 -14.27
CA GLY A 105 -0.03 -11.00 -14.59
C GLY A 105 0.64 -10.43 -13.35
N ASN A 106 1.59 -9.52 -13.56
CA ASN A 106 2.35 -8.88 -12.49
C ASN A 106 2.05 -7.39 -12.46
N LEU A 107 1.52 -6.92 -11.32
CA LEU A 107 1.36 -5.50 -11.04
C LEU A 107 2.64 -4.98 -10.39
N VAL A 108 3.23 -3.93 -10.95
CA VAL A 108 4.38 -3.24 -10.36
C VAL A 108 3.91 -1.94 -9.73
N LEU A 109 4.14 -1.78 -8.42
CA LEU A 109 3.79 -0.58 -7.67
C LEU A 109 5.04 0.02 -7.03
N THR A 110 5.16 1.34 -7.03
CA THR A 110 6.18 2.07 -6.28
C THR A 110 5.49 2.94 -5.24
N PRO A 111 5.41 2.50 -3.97
CA PRO A 111 4.62 3.20 -2.98
C PRO A 111 5.39 4.40 -2.39
N SER A 112 4.64 5.40 -1.94
CA SER A 112 5.17 6.55 -1.20
C SER A 112 4.19 6.97 -0.11
N LEU A 113 4.70 7.39 1.03
CA LEU A 113 3.91 7.99 2.12
C LEU A 113 4.19 9.49 2.17
N GLY A 114 3.15 10.27 2.44
CA GLY A 114 3.23 11.72 2.51
C GLY A 114 2.40 12.26 3.67
N VAL A 115 3.04 13.05 4.54
CA VAL A 115 2.38 13.86 5.57
C VAL A 115 2.47 15.33 5.16
N ALA A 116 1.32 15.92 4.84
CA ALA A 116 1.18 17.31 4.38
C ALA A 116 1.10 18.31 5.55
#